data_AF-A0A359D8U2-F1
#
_entry.id   AF-A0A359D8U2-F1
#
_cell.length_a   1.000
_cell.length_b   1.000
_cell.length_c   1.000
_cell.angle_alpha   90.00
_cell.angle_beta   90.00
_cell.angle_gamma   90.00
#
_symmetry.space_group_name_H-M   'P 1'
#
loop_
_entity.id
_entity.type
_entity.pdbx_description
1 polymer ?
#
loop_
_entity_poly.entity_id
_entity_poly.type
_entity_poly.pdbx_seq_one_letter_code
_entity_poly.pdbx_strand_id
1 'polypeptide(L)'
;MSLTRAGLLALALFASTSGHAGLRLALDTDALNSDERHASQALLSEALAALPPLFRQQLDRRIKVRWRQMPAEVYGRAGRFSGIELNAALLPALSDGSAASATTQRPHGTVRRELLATVIHELTHLYDRAQLWSTADKQRLLRCRQRLDSLGPVGLPDACRGQTARRFTLSDDPRLLDLAGWPQQVGRRGEREHENGQVARSPDAYELSNPREFVAVNMEYFLLDPSYACRRPSLAGYLQAHFGNATSGWVPANQQPCADSYAYLNAGRDFARQPLGALDLERVYQVDYLLAEANQAWASRWGHSMLR
;
A
#
# COMPACT_ATOMS: atom_id res chain seq x y z
N MET A 1 57.66 -12.48 -8.72
CA MET A 1 56.19 -12.58 -8.95
C MET A 1 55.50 -11.43 -8.21
N SER A 2 55.94 -10.20 -8.49
CA SER A 2 55.23 -9.16 -9.26
C SER A 2 54.02 -8.58 -8.51
N LEU A 3 54.31 -7.55 -7.69
CA LEU A 3 53.35 -6.62 -7.08
C LEU A 3 52.38 -6.01 -8.12
N THR A 4 52.76 -6.03 -9.39
CA THR A 4 51.92 -5.64 -10.53
C THR A 4 50.69 -6.54 -10.73
N ARG A 5 50.75 -7.84 -10.40
CA ARG A 5 49.57 -8.72 -10.47
C ARG A 5 48.58 -8.50 -9.33
N ALA A 6 49.08 -8.13 -8.14
CA ALA A 6 48.24 -7.80 -6.99
C ALA A 6 47.52 -6.45 -7.19
N GLY A 7 48.19 -5.45 -7.79
CA GLY A 7 47.58 -4.17 -8.15
C GLY A 7 46.47 -4.28 -9.20
N LEU A 8 46.64 -5.16 -10.19
CA LEU A 8 45.64 -5.41 -11.24
C LEU A 8 44.40 -6.14 -10.71
N LEU A 9 44.53 -7.04 -9.72
CA LEU A 9 43.38 -7.67 -9.06
C LEU A 9 42.62 -6.71 -8.15
N ALA A 10 43.31 -5.80 -7.45
CA ALA A 10 42.68 -4.78 -6.62
C ALA A 10 41.90 -3.76 -7.48
N LEU A 11 42.44 -3.32 -8.62
CA LEU A 11 41.71 -2.44 -9.55
C LEU A 11 40.52 -3.13 -10.23
N ALA A 12 40.58 -4.44 -10.48
CA ALA A 12 39.43 -5.19 -11.01
C ALA A 12 38.28 -5.33 -9.98
N LEU A 13 38.59 -5.40 -8.68
CA LEU A 13 37.60 -5.46 -7.60
C LEU A 13 36.91 -4.11 -7.32
N PHE A 14 37.60 -2.98 -7.53
CA PHE A 14 36.99 -1.64 -7.46
C PHE A 14 36.27 -1.22 -8.76
N ALA A 15 36.55 -1.90 -9.87
CA ALA A 15 35.84 -1.71 -11.14
C ALA A 15 34.65 -2.66 -11.33
N SER A 16 34.35 -3.54 -10.37
CA SER A 16 33.01 -4.14 -10.23
C SER A 16 32.03 -3.04 -9.84
N THR A 17 31.63 -2.31 -10.89
CA THR A 17 30.53 -1.38 -10.94
C THR A 17 29.48 -1.67 -9.88
N SER A 18 29.14 -0.64 -9.10
CA SER A 18 27.87 -0.50 -8.40
C SER A 18 26.72 -0.63 -9.41
N GLY A 19 26.49 -1.84 -9.90
CA GLY A 19 25.24 -2.21 -10.51
C GLY A 19 24.25 -2.16 -9.37
N HIS A 20 23.64 -0.99 -9.17
CA HIS A 20 22.46 -0.90 -8.34
C HIS A 20 21.41 -1.80 -9.00
N ALA A 21 21.36 -3.02 -8.51
CA ALA A 21 20.31 -3.97 -8.77
C ALA A 21 19.07 -3.38 -8.09
N GLY A 22 18.01 -3.25 -8.86
CA GLY A 22 16.84 -2.49 -8.51
C GLY A 22 15.84 -2.50 -9.66
N LEU A 23 14.60 -2.20 -9.32
CA LEU A 23 13.48 -2.12 -10.24
C LEU A 23 13.80 -1.26 -11.48
N ARG A 24 13.60 -1.83 -12.67
CA ARG A 24 13.73 -1.12 -13.95
C ARG A 24 12.47 -1.30 -14.77
N LEU A 25 11.90 -0.20 -15.27
CA LEU A 25 10.79 -0.22 -16.21
C LEU A 25 11.32 -0.13 -17.63
N ALA A 26 10.92 -1.07 -18.47
CA ALA A 26 11.36 -1.18 -19.85
C ALA A 26 10.15 -0.99 -20.78
N LEU A 27 10.01 0.22 -21.28
CA LEU A 27 8.98 0.57 -22.25
C LEU A 27 9.22 -0.21 -23.55
N ASP A 28 8.17 -0.87 -24.02
CA ASP A 28 8.06 -1.37 -25.38
C ASP A 28 7.79 -0.18 -26.30
N THR A 29 8.74 0.08 -27.19
CA THR A 29 8.73 1.28 -28.00
C THR A 29 8.36 1.01 -29.45
N ASP A 30 8.18 -0.24 -29.86
CA ASP A 30 8.13 -0.62 -31.27
C ASP A 30 7.01 0.09 -32.04
N ALA A 31 5.85 0.28 -31.40
CA ALA A 31 4.67 0.91 -31.98
C ALA A 31 4.51 2.41 -31.64
N LEU A 32 5.47 3.04 -30.96
CA LEU A 32 5.33 4.41 -30.45
C LEU A 32 6.04 5.44 -31.34
N ASN A 33 5.47 6.64 -31.53
CA ASN A 33 6.21 7.77 -32.10
C ASN A 33 7.15 8.43 -31.07
N SER A 34 7.89 9.48 -31.44
CA SER A 34 8.85 10.16 -30.55
C SER A 34 8.19 10.76 -29.31
N ASP A 35 7.04 11.41 -29.50
CA ASP A 35 6.35 12.17 -28.46
C ASP A 35 5.69 11.20 -27.47
N GLU A 36 5.10 10.13 -28.00
CA GLU A 36 4.56 9.02 -27.21
C GLU A 36 5.64 8.32 -26.38
N ARG A 37 6.84 8.08 -26.95
CA ARG A 37 7.98 7.52 -26.20
C ARG A 37 8.42 8.46 -25.09
N HIS A 38 8.54 9.76 -25.37
CA HIS A 38 8.95 10.75 -24.39
C HIS A 38 7.95 10.87 -23.23
N ALA A 39 6.66 11.03 -23.54
CA ALA A 39 5.62 11.18 -22.54
C ALA A 39 5.43 9.91 -21.69
N SER A 40 5.49 8.73 -22.32
CA SER A 40 5.50 7.44 -21.61
C SER A 40 6.70 7.32 -20.68
N GLN A 41 7.91 7.65 -21.15
CA GLN A 41 9.10 7.57 -20.32
C GLN A 41 9.05 8.56 -19.15
N ALA A 42 8.51 9.76 -19.35
CA ALA A 42 8.32 10.75 -18.29
C ALA A 42 7.37 10.21 -17.20
N LEU A 43 6.23 9.62 -17.60
CA LEU A 43 5.28 8.97 -16.67
C LEU A 43 5.95 7.86 -15.85
N LEU A 44 6.71 6.96 -16.50
CA LEU A 44 7.37 5.84 -15.83
C LEU A 44 8.50 6.30 -14.90
N SER A 45 9.25 7.32 -15.30
CA SER A 45 10.30 7.92 -14.47
C SER A 45 9.72 8.59 -13.23
N GLU A 46 8.61 9.31 -13.36
CA GLU A 46 7.91 9.91 -12.22
C GLU A 46 7.38 8.85 -11.26
N ALA A 47 6.75 7.77 -11.77
CA ALA A 47 6.29 6.66 -10.95
C ALA A 47 7.45 6.03 -10.16
N LEU A 48 8.59 5.77 -10.82
CA LEU A 48 9.79 5.26 -10.13
C LEU A 48 10.33 6.23 -9.09
N ALA A 49 10.28 7.54 -9.33
CA ALA A 49 10.74 8.55 -8.39
C ALA A 49 9.85 8.63 -7.14
N ALA A 50 8.55 8.39 -7.29
CA ALA A 50 7.61 8.37 -6.17
C ALA A 50 7.77 7.14 -5.26
N LEU A 51 8.29 6.01 -5.78
CA LEU A 51 8.38 4.77 -5.01
C LEU A 51 9.41 4.84 -3.87
N PRO A 52 9.13 4.17 -2.73
CA PRO A 52 10.10 4.03 -1.65
C PRO A 52 11.42 3.40 -2.14
N PRO A 53 12.59 3.83 -1.64
CA PRO A 53 13.87 3.24 -2.00
C PRO A 53 13.90 1.72 -1.76
N LEU A 54 13.36 1.26 -0.62
CA LEU A 54 13.31 -0.16 -0.30
C LEU A 54 12.42 -0.95 -1.27
N PHE A 55 11.32 -0.36 -1.75
CA PHE A 55 10.47 -0.96 -2.77
C PHE A 55 11.29 -1.26 -4.04
N ARG A 56 12.02 -0.25 -4.53
CA ARG A 56 12.84 -0.37 -5.74
C ARG A 56 13.98 -1.37 -5.57
N GLN A 57 14.60 -1.41 -4.39
CA GLN A 57 15.69 -2.34 -4.09
C GLN A 57 15.22 -3.80 -3.99
N GLN A 58 14.06 -4.04 -3.37
CA GLN A 58 13.56 -5.41 -3.17
C GLN A 58 12.88 -5.99 -4.41
N LEU A 59 12.17 -5.18 -5.18
CA LEU A 59 11.61 -5.60 -6.47
C LEU A 59 12.68 -5.49 -7.57
N ASP A 60 13.81 -6.14 -7.36
CA ASP A 60 14.98 -6.15 -8.24
C ASP A 60 14.72 -6.99 -9.50
N ARG A 61 14.02 -6.39 -10.46
CA ARG A 61 13.76 -6.99 -11.77
C ARG A 61 13.49 -5.93 -12.83
N ARG A 62 13.66 -6.34 -14.09
CA ARG A 62 13.20 -5.58 -15.26
C ARG A 62 11.73 -5.92 -15.55
N ILE A 63 10.86 -4.92 -15.57
CA ILE A 63 9.43 -5.04 -15.85
C ILE A 63 9.15 -4.40 -17.20
N LYS A 64 8.59 -5.19 -18.13
CA LYS A 64 8.15 -4.67 -19.43
C LYS A 64 6.91 -3.81 -19.24
N VAL A 65 6.85 -2.67 -19.92
CA VAL A 65 5.68 -1.80 -19.97
C VAL A 65 5.27 -1.62 -21.42
N ARG A 66 4.00 -1.78 -21.76
CA ARG A 66 3.53 -1.60 -23.14
C ARG A 66 2.14 -0.98 -23.18
N TRP A 67 1.82 -0.34 -24.30
CA TRP A 67 0.49 0.17 -24.57
C TRP A 67 -0.33 -0.86 -25.35
N ARG A 68 -1.58 -1.10 -24.93
CA ARG A 68 -2.50 -2.07 -25.55
C ARG A 68 -3.90 -1.48 -25.59
N GLN A 69 -4.66 -1.83 -26.63
CA GLN A 69 -6.09 -1.53 -26.65
C GLN A 69 -6.80 -2.30 -25.55
N MET A 70 -7.61 -1.59 -24.76
CA MET A 70 -8.40 -2.13 -23.66
C MET A 70 -9.74 -1.38 -23.55
N PRO A 71 -10.75 -1.94 -22.87
CA PRO A 71 -11.98 -1.21 -22.54
C PRO A 71 -11.69 0.13 -21.85
N ALA A 72 -12.53 1.14 -22.09
CA ALA A 72 -12.27 2.53 -21.68
C ALA A 72 -12.19 2.73 -20.16
N GLU A 73 -12.84 1.86 -19.40
CA GLU A 73 -12.83 1.84 -17.93
C GLU A 73 -11.52 1.30 -17.33
N VAL A 74 -10.71 0.59 -18.13
CA VAL A 74 -9.44 0.00 -17.70
C VAL A 74 -8.29 0.89 -18.14
N TYR A 75 -7.56 1.46 -17.17
CA TYR A 75 -6.39 2.31 -17.44
C TYR A 75 -5.11 1.48 -17.58
N GLY A 76 -5.04 0.35 -16.89
CA GLY A 76 -3.93 -0.58 -16.97
C GLY A 76 -4.19 -1.88 -16.26
N ARG A 77 -3.22 -2.80 -16.36
CA ARG A 77 -3.21 -4.10 -15.68
C ARG A 77 -1.79 -4.66 -15.57
N ALA A 78 -1.52 -5.45 -14.55
CA ALA A 78 -0.29 -6.22 -14.39
C ALA A 78 -0.51 -7.72 -14.57
N GLY A 79 0.25 -8.32 -15.50
CA GLY A 79 0.33 -9.76 -15.67
C GLY A 79 1.67 -10.32 -15.21
N ARG A 80 1.66 -11.54 -14.69
CA ARG A 80 2.86 -12.24 -14.17
C ARG A 80 4.03 -12.26 -15.17
N PHE A 81 3.72 -12.46 -16.45
CA PHE A 81 4.70 -12.54 -17.54
C PHE A 81 4.64 -11.35 -18.50
N SER A 82 3.48 -10.69 -18.64
CA SER A 82 3.30 -9.59 -19.57
C SER A 82 3.92 -8.27 -19.08
N GLY A 83 4.17 -8.15 -17.76
CA GLY A 83 4.60 -6.91 -17.13
C GLY A 83 3.40 -6.01 -16.88
N ILE A 84 3.57 -4.71 -17.12
CA ILE A 84 2.52 -3.71 -17.03
C ILE A 84 2.01 -3.41 -18.44
N GLU A 85 0.70 -3.40 -18.59
CA GLU A 85 0.05 -2.95 -19.82
C GLU A 85 -0.81 -1.74 -19.48
N LEU A 86 -0.65 -0.66 -20.25
CA LEU A 86 -1.42 0.58 -20.13
C LEU A 86 -2.37 0.70 -21.32
N ASN A 87 -3.52 1.35 -21.11
CA ASN A 87 -4.53 1.49 -22.16
C ASN A 87 -4.09 2.50 -23.23
N ALA A 88 -3.89 2.02 -24.46
CA ALA A 88 -3.44 2.82 -25.59
C ALA A 88 -4.39 3.98 -25.94
N ALA A 89 -5.67 3.91 -25.54
CA ALA A 89 -6.62 5.01 -25.72
C ALA A 89 -6.24 6.28 -24.94
N LEU A 90 -5.43 6.18 -23.89
CA LEU A 90 -4.99 7.32 -23.06
C LEU A 90 -3.69 7.96 -23.58
N LEU A 91 -3.00 7.29 -24.49
CA LEU A 91 -1.69 7.71 -24.99
C LEU A 91 -1.72 9.04 -25.78
N PRO A 92 -2.71 9.34 -26.63
CA PRO A 92 -2.77 10.62 -27.33
C PRO A 92 -2.79 11.80 -26.35
N ALA A 93 -3.68 11.77 -25.36
CA ALA A 93 -3.81 12.82 -24.35
C ALA A 93 -2.55 12.95 -23.46
N LEU A 94 -1.87 11.83 -23.18
CA LEU A 94 -0.60 11.86 -22.47
C LEU A 94 0.49 12.55 -23.29
N SER A 95 0.51 12.33 -24.61
CA SER A 95 1.57 12.78 -25.51
C SER A 95 1.43 14.23 -25.91
N ASP A 96 0.20 14.71 -26.13
CA ASP A 96 -0.08 16.12 -26.45
C ASP A 96 -0.16 17.03 -25.20
N GLY A 97 -0.07 16.44 -24.00
CA GLY A 97 -0.08 17.14 -22.71
C GLY A 97 -1.48 17.46 -22.17
N SER A 98 -2.55 17.22 -22.93
CA SER A 98 -3.93 17.49 -22.49
C SER A 98 -4.35 16.63 -21.28
N ALA A 99 -3.71 15.48 -21.05
CA ALA A 99 -3.96 14.64 -19.89
C ALA A 99 -3.75 15.36 -18.54
N ALA A 100 -2.93 16.42 -18.50
CA ALA A 100 -2.67 17.18 -17.28
C ALA A 100 -3.91 17.96 -16.80
N SER A 101 -4.77 18.40 -17.72
CA SER A 101 -5.97 19.19 -17.44
C SER A 101 -7.28 18.44 -17.72
N ALA A 102 -7.25 17.38 -18.53
CA ALA A 102 -8.40 16.53 -18.80
C ALA A 102 -8.90 15.86 -17.53
N THR A 103 -10.06 16.30 -17.03
CA THR A 103 -10.66 15.78 -15.81
C THR A 103 -11.31 14.42 -16.03
N THR A 104 -11.39 13.63 -14.97
CA THR A 104 -12.01 12.32 -14.95
C THR A 104 -13.04 12.24 -13.83
N GLN A 105 -13.93 11.27 -13.91
CA GLN A 105 -14.83 10.90 -12.80
C GLN A 105 -14.17 9.88 -11.84
N ARG A 106 -12.85 9.67 -11.98
CA ARG A 106 -12.07 8.73 -11.17
C ARG A 106 -11.38 9.47 -10.02
N PRO A 107 -10.89 8.77 -9.00
CA PRO A 107 -10.52 9.39 -7.72
C PRO A 107 -9.34 10.38 -7.74
N HIS A 108 -8.43 10.29 -8.72
CA HIS A 108 -7.24 11.13 -8.85
C HIS A 108 -7.44 12.37 -9.73
N GLY A 109 -8.65 12.59 -10.25
CA GLY A 109 -9.10 13.87 -10.79
C GLY A 109 -8.72 14.15 -12.25
N THR A 110 -7.48 13.93 -12.68
CA THR A 110 -7.06 14.13 -14.09
C THR A 110 -6.49 12.87 -14.71
N VAL A 111 -6.58 12.74 -16.04
CA VAL A 111 -6.05 11.58 -16.78
C VAL A 111 -4.56 11.35 -16.45
N ARG A 112 -3.79 12.43 -16.28
CA ARG A 112 -2.37 12.33 -15.95
C ARG A 112 -2.11 11.76 -14.56
N ARG A 113 -2.91 12.14 -13.56
CA ARG A 113 -2.79 11.62 -12.19
C ARG A 113 -3.31 10.19 -12.11
N GLU A 114 -4.38 9.87 -12.82
CA GLU A 114 -4.89 8.50 -12.95
C GLU A 114 -3.88 7.55 -13.60
N LEU A 115 -3.18 7.98 -14.65
CA LEU A 115 -2.11 7.19 -15.28
C LEU A 115 -0.95 6.95 -14.31
N LEU A 116 -0.53 7.97 -13.54
CA LEU A 116 0.53 7.83 -12.54
C LEU A 116 0.13 6.86 -11.44
N ALA A 117 -1.08 7.03 -10.89
CA ALA A 117 -1.66 6.14 -9.90
C ALA A 117 -1.76 4.70 -10.43
N THR A 118 -2.21 4.52 -11.67
CA THR A 118 -2.28 3.21 -12.33
C THR A 118 -0.90 2.52 -12.39
N VAL A 119 0.16 3.23 -12.77
CA VAL A 119 1.51 2.62 -12.79
C VAL A 119 1.96 2.20 -11.38
N ILE A 120 1.69 3.03 -10.38
CA ILE A 120 1.99 2.71 -8.96
C ILE A 120 1.17 1.52 -8.47
N HIS A 121 -0.12 1.48 -8.80
CA HIS A 121 -1.05 0.40 -8.50
C HIS A 121 -0.53 -0.94 -9.03
N GLU A 122 -0.21 -0.97 -10.32
CA GLU A 122 0.26 -2.18 -10.99
C GLU A 122 1.64 -2.64 -10.49
N LEU A 123 2.55 -1.70 -10.18
CA LEU A 123 3.81 -2.04 -9.53
C LEU A 123 3.59 -2.62 -8.14
N THR A 124 2.61 -2.11 -7.39
CA THR A 124 2.26 -2.61 -6.07
C THR A 124 1.74 -4.04 -6.13
N HIS A 125 0.90 -4.39 -7.11
CA HIS A 125 0.50 -5.78 -7.37
C HIS A 125 1.70 -6.70 -7.61
N LEU A 126 2.70 -6.24 -8.36
CA LEU A 126 3.90 -7.03 -8.64
C LEU A 126 4.78 -7.20 -7.40
N TYR A 127 4.90 -6.15 -6.57
CA TYR A 127 5.62 -6.19 -5.29
C TYR A 127 4.94 -7.13 -4.28
N ASP A 128 3.62 -7.03 -4.15
CA ASP A 128 2.85 -7.82 -3.21
C ASP A 128 2.89 -9.32 -3.57
N ARG A 129 2.90 -9.66 -4.85
CA ARG A 129 3.04 -11.05 -5.34
C ARG A 129 4.44 -11.63 -5.19
N ALA A 130 5.47 -10.80 -4.96
CA ALA A 130 6.86 -11.23 -4.99
C ALA A 130 7.37 -11.89 -3.69
N GLN A 131 6.54 -11.97 -2.64
CA GLN A 131 6.89 -12.60 -1.35
C GLN A 131 8.19 -12.05 -0.74
N LEU A 132 8.32 -10.72 -0.74
CA LEU A 132 9.51 -9.98 -0.33
C LEU A 132 9.62 -9.87 1.20
N TRP A 133 9.44 -11.00 1.90
CA TRP A 133 9.48 -11.07 3.35
C TRP A 133 10.89 -10.87 3.90
N SER A 134 11.00 -10.16 5.02
CA SER A 134 12.25 -10.04 5.77
C SER A 134 12.73 -11.41 6.28
N THR A 135 14.01 -11.50 6.67
CA THR A 135 14.54 -12.73 7.29
C THR A 135 13.77 -13.11 8.56
N ALA A 136 13.42 -12.11 9.39
CA ALA A 136 12.63 -12.33 10.60
C ALA A 136 11.22 -12.85 10.27
N ASP A 137 10.57 -12.31 9.24
CA ASP A 137 9.28 -12.80 8.78
C ASP A 137 9.38 -14.23 8.27
N LYS A 138 10.34 -14.55 7.39
CA LYS A 138 10.54 -15.91 6.89
C LYS A 138 10.68 -16.92 8.03
N GLN A 139 11.48 -16.60 9.05
CA GLN A 139 11.61 -17.45 10.24
C GLN A 139 10.31 -17.57 11.03
N ARG A 140 9.54 -16.47 11.19
CA ARG A 140 8.22 -16.50 11.83
C ARG A 140 7.25 -17.41 11.07
N LEU A 141 7.17 -17.29 9.75
CA LEU A 141 6.30 -18.10 8.90
C LEU A 141 6.66 -19.59 9.02
N LEU A 142 7.95 -19.94 8.96
CA LEU A 142 8.42 -21.31 9.11
C LEU A 142 8.07 -21.88 10.50
N ARG A 143 8.37 -21.15 11.58
CA ARG A 143 8.02 -21.57 12.95
C ARG A 143 6.52 -21.79 13.12
N CYS A 144 5.70 -20.90 12.56
CA CYS A 144 4.25 -21.02 12.67
C CYS A 144 3.70 -22.22 11.88
N ARG A 145 4.24 -22.51 10.69
CA ARG A 145 3.88 -23.73 9.94
C ARG A 145 4.26 -24.99 10.72
N GLN A 146 5.46 -25.05 11.27
CA GLN A 146 5.89 -26.17 12.10
C GLN A 146 4.98 -26.38 13.33
N ARG A 147 4.55 -25.29 13.98
CA ARG A 147 3.58 -25.37 15.10
C ARG A 147 2.20 -25.83 14.66
N LEU A 148 1.75 -25.42 13.48
CA LEU A 148 0.49 -25.90 12.92
C LEU A 148 0.55 -27.42 12.67
N ASP A 149 1.67 -27.90 12.12
CA ASP A 149 1.86 -29.33 11.84
C ASP A 149 1.92 -30.16 13.13
N SER A 150 2.49 -29.62 14.22
CA SER A 150 2.65 -30.36 15.48
C SER A 150 1.46 -30.23 16.44
N LEU A 151 0.82 -29.06 16.54
CA LEU A 151 -0.24 -28.78 17.50
C LEU A 151 -1.63 -28.76 16.88
N GLY A 152 -1.72 -28.79 15.54
CA GLY A 152 -2.95 -28.56 14.81
C GLY A 152 -3.47 -27.11 14.94
N PRO A 153 -4.58 -26.79 14.25
CA PRO A 153 -5.15 -25.45 14.25
C PRO A 153 -5.69 -25.02 15.63
N VAL A 154 -6.15 -25.96 16.45
CA VAL A 154 -6.70 -25.68 17.80
C VAL A 154 -5.61 -25.25 18.78
N GLY A 155 -4.43 -25.84 18.71
CA GLY A 155 -3.28 -25.52 19.56
C GLY A 155 -2.38 -24.42 19.02
N LEU A 156 -2.72 -23.82 17.88
CA LEU A 156 -1.91 -22.79 17.24
C LEU A 156 -1.93 -21.49 18.08
N PRO A 157 -0.76 -20.95 18.48
CA PRO A 157 -0.69 -19.71 19.26
C PRO A 157 -1.22 -18.51 18.48
N ASP A 158 -1.75 -17.51 19.20
CA ASP A 158 -2.36 -16.31 18.61
C ASP A 158 -1.41 -15.58 17.65
N ALA A 159 -0.13 -15.46 18.01
CA ALA A 159 0.89 -14.84 17.18
C ALA A 159 1.13 -15.55 15.81
N CYS A 160 0.65 -16.79 15.65
CA CYS A 160 0.73 -17.57 14.42
C CYS A 160 -0.56 -17.57 13.60
N ARG A 161 -1.68 -17.04 14.13
CA ARG A 161 -2.93 -16.95 13.39
C ARG A 161 -2.77 -16.03 12.19
N GLY A 162 -3.14 -16.54 11.01
CA GLY A 162 -2.95 -15.85 9.72
C GLY A 162 -1.50 -15.84 9.19
N GLN A 163 -0.52 -16.39 9.90
CA GLN A 163 0.87 -16.45 9.42
C GLN A 163 1.16 -17.72 8.59
N THR A 164 0.45 -18.82 8.84
CA THR A 164 0.77 -20.13 8.25
C THR A 164 0.54 -20.18 6.74
N ALA A 165 -0.47 -19.46 6.25
CA ALA A 165 -0.95 -19.46 4.87
C ALA A 165 -0.56 -18.21 4.06
N ARG A 166 0.42 -17.41 4.51
CA ARG A 166 0.92 -16.23 3.79
C ARG A 166 1.43 -16.61 2.40
N ARG A 167 0.93 -15.92 1.38
CA ARG A 167 1.20 -16.00 -0.06
C ARG A 167 1.70 -14.69 -0.63
N PHE A 168 1.42 -13.56 0.03
CA PHE A 168 1.77 -12.22 -0.43
C PHE A 168 2.69 -11.50 0.55
N THR A 169 3.34 -10.44 0.08
CA THR A 169 4.22 -9.62 0.90
C THR A 169 3.41 -8.83 1.93
N LEU A 170 2.28 -8.24 1.55
CA LEU A 170 1.48 -7.32 2.36
C LEU A 170 0.01 -7.72 2.46
N SER A 171 -0.65 -8.06 1.35
CA SER A 171 -2.14 -8.14 1.30
C SER A 171 -2.76 -9.21 2.19
N ASP A 172 -1.99 -10.20 2.62
CA ASP A 172 -2.42 -11.20 3.60
C ASP A 172 -1.72 -11.07 4.95
N ASP A 173 -1.07 -9.94 5.23
CA ASP A 173 -0.50 -9.66 6.54
C ASP A 173 -1.60 -9.55 7.59
N PRO A 174 -1.55 -10.36 8.68
CA PRO A 174 -2.55 -10.29 9.72
C PRO A 174 -2.74 -8.89 10.29
N ARG A 175 -1.65 -8.14 10.50
CA ARG A 175 -1.71 -6.79 11.04
C ARG A 175 -2.35 -5.82 10.04
N LEU A 176 -2.02 -5.97 8.75
CA LEU A 176 -2.60 -5.12 7.71
C LEU A 176 -4.09 -5.41 7.54
N LEU A 177 -4.50 -6.68 7.52
CA LEU A 177 -5.89 -7.08 7.41
C LEU A 177 -6.75 -6.53 8.56
N ASP A 178 -6.20 -6.51 9.78
CA ASP A 178 -6.87 -5.89 10.93
C ASP A 178 -7.08 -4.38 10.74
N LEU A 179 -6.07 -3.68 10.21
CA LEU A 179 -6.15 -2.25 9.90
C LEU A 179 -7.08 -1.96 8.71
N ALA A 180 -7.11 -2.86 7.74
CA ALA A 180 -7.76 -2.68 6.45
C ALA A 180 -9.27 -2.97 6.48
N GLY A 181 -9.81 -3.49 7.58
CA GLY A 181 -11.24 -3.80 7.71
C GLY A 181 -11.61 -5.26 7.49
N TRP A 182 -10.63 -6.16 7.50
CA TRP A 182 -10.84 -7.61 7.57
C TRP A 182 -10.30 -8.19 8.89
N PRO A 183 -10.75 -7.71 10.07
CA PRO A 183 -10.24 -8.16 11.35
C PRO A 183 -10.53 -9.64 11.60
N GLN A 184 -9.81 -10.24 12.55
CA GLN A 184 -10.19 -11.56 13.07
C GLN A 184 -11.53 -11.48 13.80
N GLN A 185 -12.42 -12.43 13.49
CA GLN A 185 -13.70 -12.59 14.16
C GLN A 185 -13.51 -13.07 15.60
N VAL A 186 -14.20 -12.42 16.55
CA VAL A 186 -14.13 -12.76 17.97
C VAL A 186 -14.67 -14.18 18.20
N GLY A 187 -13.92 -14.99 18.95
CA GLY A 187 -14.31 -16.38 19.27
C GLY A 187 -14.19 -17.38 18.12
N ARG A 188 -13.81 -16.94 16.92
CA ARG A 188 -13.70 -17.79 15.71
C ARG A 188 -12.26 -18.18 15.36
N ARG A 189 -11.37 -18.17 16.35
CA ARG A 189 -9.99 -18.71 16.28
C ARG A 189 -9.20 -18.31 15.02
N GLY A 190 -9.27 -17.03 14.63
CA GLY A 190 -8.49 -16.48 13.53
C GLY A 190 -9.15 -16.50 12.16
N GLU A 191 -10.39 -17.00 12.05
CA GLU A 191 -11.27 -16.64 10.94
C GLU A 191 -11.39 -15.12 10.87
N ARG A 192 -11.49 -14.59 9.64
CA ARG A 192 -11.54 -13.14 9.40
C ARG A 192 -12.88 -12.75 8.81
N GLU A 193 -13.25 -11.50 9.00
CA GLU A 193 -14.35 -10.90 8.24
C GLU A 193 -14.09 -11.09 6.74
N HIS A 194 -15.15 -11.41 5.99
CA HIS A 194 -15.07 -11.59 4.54
C HIS A 194 -15.40 -10.29 3.79
N GLU A 195 -16.31 -9.50 4.35
CA GLU A 195 -16.77 -8.25 3.79
C GLU A 195 -16.08 -7.06 4.47
N ASN A 196 -15.83 -6.01 3.70
CA ASN A 196 -15.23 -4.78 4.21
C ASN A 196 -16.28 -3.68 4.33
N GLY A 197 -16.71 -3.39 5.55
CA GLY A 197 -17.74 -2.38 5.84
C GLY A 197 -17.23 -0.94 5.94
N GLN A 198 -15.95 -0.65 5.63
CA GLN A 198 -15.35 0.68 5.84
C GLN A 198 -15.68 1.73 4.76
N VAL A 199 -16.88 1.67 4.17
CA VAL A 199 -17.32 2.51 3.04
C VAL A 199 -17.14 4.00 3.33
N ALA A 200 -17.57 4.49 4.49
CA ALA A 200 -17.51 5.91 4.83
C ALA A 200 -16.09 6.45 5.07
N ARG A 201 -15.08 5.57 5.15
CA ARG A 201 -13.66 5.94 5.35
C ARG A 201 -12.83 5.77 4.08
N SER A 202 -13.45 5.32 3.00
CA SER A 202 -12.79 4.93 1.77
C SER A 202 -12.66 6.11 0.80
N PRO A 203 -11.46 6.45 0.30
CA PRO A 203 -11.30 7.44 -0.75
C PRO A 203 -11.62 6.85 -2.14
N ASP A 204 -11.60 5.53 -2.27
CA ASP A 204 -11.96 4.78 -3.48
C ASP A 204 -12.54 3.42 -3.07
N ALA A 205 -13.82 3.20 -3.39
CA ALA A 205 -14.56 1.97 -3.05
C ALA A 205 -13.90 0.69 -3.61
N TYR A 206 -13.05 0.80 -4.64
CA TYR A 206 -12.34 -0.34 -5.20
C TYR A 206 -11.43 -1.04 -4.19
N GLU A 207 -10.88 -0.30 -3.22
CA GLU A 207 -10.03 -0.85 -2.16
C GLU A 207 -10.75 -1.91 -1.31
N LEU A 208 -12.07 -1.81 -1.20
CA LEU A 208 -12.90 -2.68 -0.36
C LEU A 208 -13.17 -4.04 -1.02
N SER A 209 -12.85 -4.19 -2.31
CA SER A 209 -13.17 -5.38 -3.09
C SER A 209 -12.40 -6.62 -2.62
N ASN A 210 -11.10 -6.48 -2.34
CA ASN A 210 -10.29 -7.52 -1.73
C ASN A 210 -8.95 -6.93 -1.22
N PRO A 211 -8.23 -7.65 -0.34
CA PRO A 211 -7.01 -7.14 0.26
C PRO A 211 -5.87 -6.77 -0.71
N ARG A 212 -5.82 -7.34 -1.92
CA ARG A 212 -4.77 -6.97 -2.89
C ARG A 212 -5.03 -5.60 -3.49
N GLU A 213 -6.28 -5.34 -3.86
CA GLU A 213 -6.68 -4.00 -4.33
C GLU A 213 -6.58 -2.99 -3.20
N PHE A 214 -6.89 -3.39 -1.96
CA PHE A 214 -6.68 -2.54 -0.79
C PHE A 214 -5.25 -2.01 -0.71
N VAL A 215 -4.25 -2.90 -0.82
CA VAL A 215 -2.83 -2.51 -0.77
C VAL A 215 -2.45 -1.61 -1.93
N ALA A 216 -2.89 -1.95 -3.15
CA ALA A 216 -2.56 -1.19 -4.35
C ALA A 216 -3.14 0.23 -4.30
N VAL A 217 -4.44 0.36 -4.01
CA VAL A 217 -5.11 1.66 -3.84
C VAL A 217 -4.46 2.46 -2.73
N ASN A 218 -4.21 1.87 -1.55
CA ASN A 218 -3.59 2.61 -0.45
C ASN A 218 -2.14 3.03 -0.74
N MET A 219 -1.40 2.29 -1.57
CA MET A 219 -0.09 2.74 -2.01
C MET A 219 -0.16 3.93 -2.96
N GLU A 220 -1.17 4.03 -3.83
CA GLU A 220 -1.39 5.23 -4.64
C GLU A 220 -1.56 6.45 -3.74
N TYR A 221 -2.51 6.40 -2.80
CA TYR A 221 -2.78 7.52 -1.92
C TYR A 221 -1.61 7.81 -0.98
N PHE A 222 -0.95 6.79 -0.42
CA PHE A 222 0.22 7.00 0.44
C PHE A 222 1.36 7.76 -0.26
N LEU A 223 1.53 7.56 -1.58
CA LEU A 223 2.58 8.23 -2.35
C LEU A 223 2.12 9.54 -3.00
N LEU A 224 0.84 9.68 -3.34
CA LEU A 224 0.32 10.77 -4.17
C LEU A 224 -0.61 11.76 -3.44
N ASP A 225 -1.15 11.41 -2.27
CA ASP A 225 -1.96 12.29 -1.42
C ASP A 225 -1.12 12.85 -0.26
N PRO A 226 -0.78 14.16 -0.29
CA PRO A 226 -0.06 14.85 0.78
C PRO A 226 -0.67 14.67 2.17
N SER A 227 -1.99 14.48 2.24
CA SER A 227 -2.76 14.40 3.48
C SER A 227 -3.02 12.96 3.95
N TYR A 228 -2.48 11.94 3.27
CA TYR A 228 -2.76 10.54 3.56
C TYR A 228 -2.46 10.15 5.01
N ALA A 229 -1.30 10.57 5.54
CA ALA A 229 -0.90 10.26 6.92
C ALA A 229 -1.88 10.81 7.96
N CYS A 230 -2.53 11.95 7.67
CA CYS A 230 -3.52 12.55 8.55
C CYS A 230 -4.88 11.88 8.43
N ARG A 231 -5.26 11.43 7.22
CA ARG A 231 -6.52 10.72 6.99
C ARG A 231 -6.47 9.27 7.49
N ARG A 232 -5.30 8.62 7.38
CA ARG A 232 -5.09 7.19 7.65
C ARG A 232 -3.80 6.93 8.44
N PRO A 233 -3.68 7.47 9.67
CA PRO A 233 -2.42 7.44 10.43
C PRO A 233 -1.90 6.04 10.72
N SER A 234 -2.78 5.08 11.05
CA SER A 234 -2.36 3.70 11.34
C SER A 234 -1.83 2.97 10.10
N LEU A 235 -2.41 3.21 8.93
CA LEU A 235 -1.94 2.61 7.67
C LEU A 235 -0.65 3.28 7.20
N ALA A 236 -0.56 4.61 7.31
CA ALA A 236 0.68 5.34 7.03
C ALA A 236 1.84 4.84 7.91
N GLY A 237 1.61 4.67 9.21
CA GLY A 237 2.60 4.08 10.13
C GLY A 237 3.00 2.66 9.75
N TYR A 238 2.05 1.82 9.32
CA TYR A 238 2.34 0.48 8.82
C TYR A 238 3.23 0.50 7.57
N LEU A 239 2.90 1.32 6.57
CA LEU A 239 3.66 1.44 5.32
C LEU A 239 5.05 2.06 5.55
N GLN A 240 5.15 3.08 6.42
CA GLN A 240 6.43 3.67 6.82
C GLN A 240 7.31 2.66 7.56
N ALA A 241 6.75 1.86 8.47
CA ALA A 241 7.52 0.82 9.15
C ALA A 241 8.03 -0.24 8.16
N HIS A 242 7.21 -0.61 7.17
CA HIS A 242 7.57 -1.57 6.14
C HIS A 242 8.66 -1.03 5.19
N PHE A 243 8.53 0.20 4.69
CA PHE A 243 9.42 0.77 3.68
C PHE A 243 10.58 1.61 4.22
N GLY A 244 10.46 2.15 5.43
CA GLY A 244 11.40 3.09 6.02
C GLY A 244 12.64 2.44 6.64
N ASN A 245 12.60 1.14 6.98
CA ASN A 245 13.59 0.46 7.82
C ASN A 245 13.93 1.23 9.13
N ALA A 246 14.56 0.59 10.12
CA ALA A 246 14.81 1.24 11.41
C ALA A 246 15.78 2.44 11.35
N THR A 247 16.48 2.63 10.23
CA THR A 247 17.59 3.57 10.08
C THR A 247 17.38 4.67 9.04
N SER A 248 16.49 4.50 8.05
CA SER A 248 16.37 5.46 6.96
C SER A 248 15.29 6.51 7.17
N GLY A 249 14.34 6.27 8.11
CA GLY A 249 13.31 7.23 8.47
C GLY A 249 12.50 7.74 7.27
N TRP A 250 12.46 6.95 6.18
CA TRP A 250 11.96 7.43 4.91
C TRP A 250 10.45 7.71 4.99
N VAL A 251 10.06 8.86 4.44
CA VAL A 251 8.67 9.28 4.26
C VAL A 251 8.48 9.80 2.83
N PRO A 252 7.27 9.72 2.27
CA PRO A 252 6.94 10.37 1.00
C PRO A 252 7.31 11.87 1.01
N ALA A 253 7.85 12.38 -0.10
CA ALA A 253 8.42 13.72 -0.17
C ALA A 253 7.39 14.85 0.05
N ASN A 254 6.13 14.62 -0.29
CA ASN A 254 5.09 15.64 -0.34
C ASN A 254 4.10 15.57 0.84
N GLN A 255 4.49 15.04 2.00
CA GLN A 255 3.58 15.00 3.14
C GLN A 255 3.29 16.40 3.69
N GLN A 256 2.01 16.68 3.94
CA GLN A 256 1.56 17.87 4.64
C GLN A 256 1.50 17.60 6.16
N PRO A 257 1.80 18.61 7.00
CA PRO A 257 1.57 18.49 8.43
C PRO A 257 0.07 18.30 8.72
N CYS A 258 -0.24 17.47 9.70
CA CYS A 258 -1.62 17.29 10.15
C CYS A 258 -2.10 18.52 10.93
N ALA A 259 -3.41 18.74 10.93
CA ALA A 259 -3.99 19.78 11.77
C ALA A 259 -3.75 19.46 13.24
N ASP A 260 -3.52 20.49 14.04
CA ASP A 260 -3.27 20.37 15.49
C ASP A 260 -4.54 20.04 16.29
N SER A 261 -5.70 20.07 15.64
CA SER A 261 -7.00 19.75 16.25
C SER A 261 -7.76 18.68 15.46
N TYR A 262 -8.49 17.83 16.19
CA TYR A 262 -9.24 16.71 15.64
C TYR A 262 -10.73 16.96 15.78
N ALA A 263 -11.49 16.74 14.71
CA ALA A 263 -12.93 16.80 14.80
C ALA A 263 -13.46 15.60 15.60
N TYR A 264 -14.34 15.85 16.56
CA TYR A 264 -15.09 14.79 17.25
C TYR A 264 -16.59 15.09 17.17
N LEU A 265 -17.38 14.01 17.08
CA LEU A 265 -18.83 14.12 17.15
C LEU A 265 -19.24 14.19 18.62
N ASN A 266 -19.91 15.26 19.03
CA ASN A 266 -20.48 15.34 20.36
C ASN A 266 -21.76 14.49 20.41
N ALA A 267 -21.66 13.30 21.00
CA ALA A 267 -22.78 12.38 21.20
C ALA A 267 -23.59 12.66 22.49
N GLY A 268 -23.44 13.84 23.09
CA GLY A 268 -24.16 14.25 24.29
C GLY A 268 -25.66 14.46 24.05
N ARG A 269 -26.44 14.48 25.13
CA ARG A 269 -27.91 14.67 25.08
C ARG A 269 -28.34 16.12 24.82
N ASP A 270 -27.38 17.05 24.76
CA ASP A 270 -27.62 18.48 24.57
C ASP A 270 -27.31 18.88 23.11
N PHE A 271 -28.23 18.53 22.20
CA PHE A 271 -28.13 18.82 20.76
C PHE A 271 -28.14 20.33 20.41
N ALA A 272 -28.35 21.21 21.41
CA ALA A 272 -28.25 22.66 21.23
C ALA A 272 -26.79 23.17 21.18
N ARG A 273 -25.80 22.30 21.46
CA ARG A 273 -24.36 22.62 21.36
C ARG A 273 -23.75 21.90 20.17
N GLN A 274 -22.94 22.64 19.42
CA GLN A 274 -22.24 22.26 18.19
C GLN A 274 -22.00 20.72 18.07
N PRO A 275 -22.68 20.03 17.13
CA PRO A 275 -22.58 18.57 17.00
C PRO A 275 -21.19 18.10 16.58
N LEU A 276 -20.38 19.00 16.01
CA LEU A 276 -18.98 18.79 15.68
C LEU A 276 -18.14 19.73 16.54
N GLY A 277 -17.32 19.15 17.42
CA GLY A 277 -16.34 19.87 18.22
C GLY A 277 -14.92 19.67 17.71
N ALA A 278 -14.01 20.54 18.12
CA ALA A 278 -12.57 20.38 17.91
C ALA A 278 -11.91 19.92 19.21
N LEU A 279 -11.12 18.85 19.13
CA LEU A 279 -10.32 18.31 20.22
C LEU A 279 -8.88 18.82 20.06
N ASP A 280 -8.41 19.53 21.07
CA ASP A 280 -7.02 19.93 21.22
C ASP A 280 -6.27 18.80 21.94
N LEU A 281 -5.26 18.23 21.26
CA LEU A 281 -4.51 17.08 21.77
C LEU A 281 -3.73 17.39 23.05
N GLU A 282 -3.26 18.62 23.24
CA GLU A 282 -2.52 19.01 24.45
C GLU A 282 -3.41 19.01 25.70
N ARG A 283 -4.74 19.00 25.49
CA ARG A 283 -5.76 19.01 26.55
C ARG A 283 -6.37 17.64 26.81
N VAL A 284 -5.93 16.60 26.10
CA VAL A 284 -6.40 15.22 26.32
C VAL A 284 -5.69 14.65 27.55
N TYR A 285 -6.43 14.45 28.64
CA TYR A 285 -5.90 13.83 29.87
C TYR A 285 -5.82 12.30 29.78
N GLN A 286 -6.89 11.65 29.30
CA GLN A 286 -6.97 10.20 29.13
C GLN A 286 -7.98 9.84 28.04
N VAL A 287 -7.90 8.61 27.52
CA VAL A 287 -8.88 8.03 26.59
C VAL A 287 -9.36 6.71 27.19
N ASP A 288 -10.65 6.64 27.53
CA ASP A 288 -11.24 5.46 28.15
C ASP A 288 -11.99 4.62 27.11
N TYR A 289 -11.60 3.35 26.97
CA TYR A 289 -12.33 2.38 26.16
C TYR A 289 -13.29 1.60 27.05
N LEU A 290 -14.57 1.94 26.96
CA LEU A 290 -15.62 1.26 27.71
C LEU A 290 -16.24 0.16 26.85
N LEU A 291 -16.08 -1.08 27.30
CA LEU A 291 -16.81 -2.22 26.76
C LEU A 291 -18.16 -2.31 27.46
N ALA A 292 -19.25 -1.98 26.77
CA ALA A 292 -20.57 -2.22 27.33
C ALA A 292 -20.88 -3.73 27.28
N GLU A 293 -21.10 -4.34 28.45
CA GLU A 293 -21.57 -5.72 28.54
C GLU A 293 -22.92 -5.89 27.86
N ALA A 294 -23.13 -7.07 27.29
CA ALA A 294 -24.41 -7.45 26.73
C ALA A 294 -25.48 -7.46 27.84
N ASN A 295 -26.63 -6.84 27.59
CA ASN A 295 -27.78 -6.93 28.50
C ASN A 295 -28.92 -7.75 27.86
N GLN A 296 -30.01 -7.98 28.61
CA GLN A 296 -31.12 -8.84 28.18
C GLN A 296 -31.97 -8.24 27.04
N ALA A 297 -31.81 -6.95 26.72
CA ALA A 297 -32.52 -6.32 25.61
C ALA A 297 -31.90 -6.77 24.28
N TRP A 298 -32.75 -7.15 23.32
CA TRP A 298 -32.34 -7.69 22.01
C TRP A 298 -31.30 -6.79 21.30
N ALA A 299 -31.50 -5.48 21.28
CA ALA A 299 -30.59 -4.52 20.65
C ALA A 299 -29.22 -4.37 21.36
N SER A 300 -29.10 -4.82 22.62
CA SER A 300 -27.89 -4.66 23.44
C SER A 300 -27.14 -5.97 23.68
N ARG A 301 -27.57 -7.08 23.07
CA ARG A 301 -26.90 -8.40 23.20
C ARG A 301 -25.50 -8.47 22.60
N TRP A 302 -25.13 -7.49 21.78
CA TRP A 302 -23.91 -7.51 20.97
C TRP A 302 -22.77 -6.66 21.56
N GLY A 303 -23.01 -5.99 22.69
CA GLY A 303 -22.09 -5.01 23.26
C GLY A 303 -21.92 -3.79 22.34
N HIS A 304 -21.54 -2.66 22.91
CA HIS A 304 -21.14 -1.48 22.14
C HIS A 304 -19.90 -0.89 22.80
N SER A 305 -18.94 -0.44 22.00
CA SER A 305 -17.80 0.33 22.50
C SER A 305 -18.14 1.80 22.46
N MET A 306 -17.96 2.50 23.57
CA MET A 306 -18.05 3.96 23.64
C MET A 306 -16.64 4.53 23.83
N LEU A 307 -16.32 5.58 23.08
CA LEU A 307 -15.14 6.40 23.31
C LEU A 307 -15.57 7.55 24.24
N ARG A 308 -14.92 7.67 25.39
CA ARG A 308 -15.13 8.76 26.36
C ARG A 308 -13.86 9.58 26.51
#